data_AF-A0AAV9ZK41-F1
#
_entry.id   AF-A0AAV9ZK41-F1
#
_cell.length_a   1.000
_cell.length_b   1.000
_cell.length_c   1.000
_cell.angle_alpha   90.00
_cell.angle_beta   90.00
_cell.angle_gamma   90.00
#
_symmetry.space_group_name_H-M   'P 1'
#
loop_
_entity.id
_entity.type
_entity.pdbx_description
1 polymer ?
#
loop_
_entity_poly.entity_id
_entity_poly.type
_entity_poly.pdbx_seq_one_letter_code
_entity_poly.pdbx_strand_id
1 'polypeptide(L)'
;MSSEIPPIFTTIYEAIHHASDEDRAYSGEFEDDIEAEGETLTEDIYDVSQLQEHLLDASKGVTNETDKEYRRLMNQCVQFLKENKLIKANDKFFGKNPSNLVPFCICAWIMHECDEYDFDGTEKDSTVFRASYAHAQKMRAAMTYAFGRLNGLGSLPWHESEATGRMVGNPSVSETVATYMTSLRRPGETATSARAITQETLLDLYMFNNQPEIAKVKEYKAGSRKSIKESHEWGGGRARRLLTLAYVLSFLCLLRFDEMLKIQMHDIEWVSDTCIKLTLPFRKTSQFGGIKPFYLHLFPPHLAHLCPIRALANWLEVADIEDGFLFRKIASGDRVSRENVHMTSECFLEMFRNNLLDIGTDSAPYGTHSFRRGGCQWLYSCCRWGLIRICDWGGWSTEFSNLTIVKYLISYADEPAERREDYMNPNRPPALKCFSCGRACHCI
;
A
#
# COMPACT_ATOMS: atom_id res chain seq x y z
N MET A 1 59.56 -1.73 -26.62
CA MET A 1 58.43 -1.36 -27.49
C MET A 1 57.28 -2.26 -27.10
N SER A 2 56.57 -1.89 -26.03
CA SER A 2 55.37 -1.03 -26.04
C SER A 2 54.13 -1.81 -26.44
N SER A 3 53.39 -2.28 -25.44
CA SER A 3 51.97 -2.59 -25.54
C SER A 3 51.28 -1.94 -24.33
N GLU A 4 50.80 -0.71 -24.54
CA GLU A 4 49.87 -0.03 -23.65
C GLU A 4 48.45 -0.56 -23.91
N ILE A 5 47.73 -0.88 -22.83
CA ILE A 5 46.26 -0.96 -22.78
C ILE A 5 45.81 -0.24 -21.48
N PRO A 6 44.70 0.55 -21.49
CA PRO A 6 44.49 1.72 -20.63
C PRO A 6 43.70 1.46 -19.31
N PRO A 7 43.54 2.49 -18.44
CA PRO A 7 43.41 2.35 -16.99
C PRO A 7 41.96 2.33 -16.51
N ILE A 8 41.54 1.29 -15.78
CA ILE A 8 40.42 1.41 -14.82
C ILE A 8 40.36 0.36 -13.70
N PHE A 9 41.43 -0.42 -13.48
CA PHE A 9 41.41 -1.52 -12.50
C PHE A 9 42.18 -1.28 -11.19
N THR A 10 42.60 -0.04 -10.88
CA THR A 10 43.41 0.23 -9.67
C THR A 10 42.64 0.92 -8.54
N THR A 11 41.43 1.46 -8.75
CA THR A 11 40.82 2.37 -7.75
C THR A 11 39.81 1.73 -6.79
N ILE A 12 39.71 0.39 -6.72
CA ILE A 12 38.78 -0.28 -5.76
C ILE A 12 39.54 -1.04 -4.65
N TYR A 13 40.85 -1.27 -4.81
CA TYR A 13 41.65 -2.01 -3.82
C TYR A 13 42.30 -1.10 -2.75
N GLU A 14 42.40 0.21 -2.98
CA GLU A 14 43.06 1.17 -2.07
C GLU A 14 42.11 1.85 -1.06
N ALA A 15 40.80 1.63 -1.15
CA ALA A 15 39.83 2.26 -0.24
C ALA A 15 39.45 1.41 0.98
N ILE A 16 39.93 0.16 1.08
CA ILE A 16 39.54 -0.79 2.15
C ILE A 16 40.66 -1.02 3.19
N HIS A 17 41.89 -0.55 2.96
CA HIS A 17 43.05 -0.87 3.81
C HIS A 17 43.81 0.30 4.46
N HIS A 18 43.22 1.49 4.55
CA HIS A 18 43.81 2.64 5.29
C HIS A 18 43.00 3.07 6.52
N ALA A 19 42.77 2.13 7.44
CA ALA A 19 42.33 2.44 8.80
C ALA A 19 42.90 1.41 9.78
N SER A 20 44.20 1.51 10.07
CA SER A 20 44.84 0.98 11.29
C SER A 20 46.25 1.56 11.40
N ASP A 21 46.57 2.00 12.62
CA ASP A 21 47.92 2.12 13.19
C ASP A 21 48.77 3.34 12.82
N GLU A 22 48.55 4.44 13.55
CA GLU A 22 49.65 5.31 14.00
C GLU A 22 49.57 5.52 15.53
N ASP A 23 50.11 4.54 16.26
CA ASP A 23 50.62 4.70 17.62
C ASP A 23 52.15 4.90 17.53
N ARG A 24 52.68 6.02 18.04
CA ARG A 24 54.07 6.05 18.53
C ARG A 24 54.31 7.11 19.61
N ALA A 25 54.81 6.61 20.74
CA ALA A 25 55.17 7.32 21.94
C ALA A 25 56.36 8.29 21.78
N TYR A 26 56.36 9.37 22.58
CA TYR A 26 57.57 10.05 23.01
C TYR A 26 57.44 10.53 24.46
N SER A 27 58.45 10.17 25.26
CA SER A 27 58.63 10.42 26.68
C SER A 27 59.21 11.81 26.98
N GLY A 28 58.74 12.46 28.04
CA GLY A 28 59.40 13.61 28.66
C GLY A 28 58.68 14.03 29.95
N GLU A 29 59.33 13.81 31.09
CA GLU A 29 58.91 14.25 32.43
C GLU A 29 58.90 15.77 32.53
N PHE A 30 57.88 16.37 33.14
CA PHE A 30 57.97 17.70 33.76
C PHE A 30 57.03 17.76 34.98
N GLU A 31 57.59 18.26 36.08
CA GLU A 31 57.08 18.27 37.45
C GLU A 31 55.84 19.15 37.67
N ASP A 32 55.20 18.88 38.81
CA ASP A 32 54.02 19.53 39.38
C ASP A 32 54.07 21.06 39.41
N ASP A 33 52.98 21.70 38.99
CA ASP A 33 52.50 22.94 39.61
C ASP A 33 50.97 22.85 39.76
N ILE A 34 50.56 22.66 41.02
CA ILE A 34 49.17 22.73 41.47
C ILE A 34 48.82 24.21 41.63
N GLU A 35 47.94 24.73 40.78
CA GLU A 35 47.06 25.84 41.14
C GLU A 35 45.61 25.42 40.94
N ALA A 36 44.89 25.35 42.05
CA ALA A 36 43.49 24.98 42.13
C ALA A 36 42.61 26.16 41.71
N GLU A 37 42.03 26.10 40.51
CA GLU A 37 40.83 26.87 40.19
C GLU A 37 39.61 25.93 40.25
N GLY A 38 38.89 26.04 41.37
CA GLY A 38 37.64 25.31 41.59
C GLY A 38 36.52 25.92 40.75
N GLU A 39 36.28 25.38 39.55
CA GLU A 39 34.99 25.49 38.88
C GLU A 39 34.14 24.27 39.26
N THR A 40 33.21 24.47 40.19
CA THR A 40 32.08 23.57 40.41
C THR A 40 31.24 23.52 39.14
N LEU A 41 31.50 22.53 38.27
CA LEU A 41 30.55 22.07 37.27
C LEU A 41 29.35 21.49 38.02
N THR A 42 28.25 22.24 38.04
CA THR A 42 26.94 21.68 38.36
C THR A 42 26.61 20.66 37.27
N GLU A 43 26.67 19.37 37.59
CA GLU A 43 26.12 18.32 36.75
C GLU A 43 24.59 18.50 36.70
N ASP A 44 24.12 19.32 35.77
CA ASP A 44 22.73 19.32 35.34
C ASP A 44 22.47 17.99 34.62
N ILE A 45 22.13 16.96 35.40
CA ILE A 45 21.70 15.67 34.88
C ILE A 45 20.44 15.92 34.04
N TYR A 46 20.56 15.75 32.72
CA TYR A 46 19.44 15.85 31.78
C TYR A 46 18.28 14.95 32.26
N ASP A 47 17.08 15.52 32.41
CA ASP A 47 15.92 14.76 32.87
C ASP A 47 15.55 13.69 31.83
N VAL A 48 15.96 12.46 32.11
CA VAL A 48 15.70 11.28 31.28
C VAL A 48 14.19 11.05 31.11
N SER A 49 13.34 11.57 32.00
CA SER A 49 11.88 11.50 31.87
C SER A 49 11.39 12.34 30.69
N GLN A 50 11.91 13.56 30.52
CA GLN A 50 11.61 14.39 29.33
C GLN A 50 12.17 13.74 28.06
N LEU A 51 13.36 13.13 28.11
CA LEU A 51 13.90 12.37 26.99
C LEU A 51 12.97 11.22 26.60
N GLN A 52 12.47 10.48 27.59
CA GLN A 52 11.57 9.35 27.38
C GLN A 52 10.24 9.80 26.77
N GLU A 53 9.68 10.93 27.23
CA GLU A 53 8.45 11.50 26.66
C GLU A 53 8.64 11.97 25.23
N HIS A 54 9.71 12.73 24.95
CA HIS A 54 10.06 13.19 23.60
C HIS A 54 10.36 12.01 22.66
N LEU A 55 11.07 10.98 23.13
CA LEU A 55 11.32 9.77 22.35
C LEU A 55 10.03 9.01 22.06
N LEU A 56 9.13 8.86 23.03
CA LEU A 56 7.83 8.20 22.83
C LEU A 56 6.95 8.96 21.83
N ASP A 57 6.96 10.30 21.89
CA ASP A 57 6.23 11.17 20.97
C ASP A 57 6.81 11.12 19.55
N ALA A 58 8.13 11.29 19.42
CA ALA A 58 8.85 11.22 18.15
C ALA A 58 8.78 9.83 17.50
N SER A 59 8.67 8.77 18.30
CA SER A 59 8.54 7.39 17.83
C SER A 59 7.10 6.86 17.87
N LYS A 60 6.09 7.74 17.81
CA LYS A 60 4.66 7.34 17.75
C LYS A 60 4.36 6.27 16.70
N GLY A 61 5.13 6.21 15.60
CA GLY A 61 5.05 5.15 14.59
C GLY A 61 3.74 5.12 13.79
N VAL A 62 2.82 6.04 14.10
CA VAL A 62 1.54 6.28 13.43
C VAL A 62 1.33 7.79 13.31
N THR A 63 0.53 8.21 12.34
CA THR A 63 0.16 9.61 12.13
C THR A 63 -0.74 10.12 13.24
N ASN A 64 -0.82 11.42 13.46
CA ASN A 64 -1.77 12.01 14.41
C ASN A 64 -3.24 11.67 14.10
N GLU A 65 -3.63 11.59 12.82
CA GLU A 65 -4.99 11.20 12.41
C GLU A 65 -5.28 9.73 12.74
N THR A 66 -4.36 8.83 12.41
CA THR A 66 -4.43 7.41 12.75
C THR A 66 -4.44 7.18 14.27
N ASP A 67 -3.64 7.91 15.06
CA ASP A 67 -3.68 7.83 16.53
C ASP A 67 -5.06 8.25 17.07
N LYS A 68 -5.61 9.36 16.59
CA LYS A 68 -6.97 9.81 16.95
C LYS A 68 -8.02 8.74 16.61
N GLU A 69 -7.94 8.16 15.42
CA GLU A 69 -8.87 7.11 15.00
C GLU A 69 -8.71 5.83 15.82
N TYR A 70 -7.49 5.42 16.14
CA TYR A 70 -7.24 4.27 17.02
C TYR A 70 -7.77 4.51 18.42
N ARG A 71 -7.57 5.70 19.00
CA ARG A 71 -8.16 6.06 20.30
C ARG A 71 -9.68 6.05 20.26
N ARG A 72 -10.30 6.49 19.17
CA ARG A 72 -11.75 6.41 18.98
C ARG A 72 -12.23 4.96 19.00
N LEU A 73 -11.58 4.08 18.24
CA LEU A 73 -11.87 2.64 18.21
C LEU A 73 -11.65 1.97 19.57
N MET A 74 -10.61 2.35 20.31
CA MET A 74 -10.36 1.88 21.68
C MET A 74 -11.52 2.22 22.61
N ASN A 75 -12.01 3.46 22.56
CA ASN A 75 -13.13 3.89 23.38
C ASN A 75 -14.41 3.15 23.02
N GLN A 76 -14.68 2.94 21.72
CA GLN A 76 -15.83 2.15 21.25
C GLN A 76 -15.77 0.71 21.76
N CYS A 77 -14.59 0.07 21.69
CA CYS A 77 -14.40 -1.27 22.23
C CYS A 77 -14.72 -1.33 23.73
N VAL A 78 -14.16 -0.43 24.54
CA VAL A 78 -14.41 -0.40 25.99
C VAL A 78 -15.89 -0.14 26.30
N GLN A 79 -16.53 0.75 25.54
CA GLN A 79 -17.95 1.05 25.71
C GLN A 79 -18.80 -0.21 25.43
N PHE A 80 -18.57 -0.86 24.28
CA PHE A 80 -19.21 -2.13 23.92
C PHE A 80 -19.05 -3.19 25.01
N LEU A 81 -17.83 -3.38 25.52
CA LEU A 81 -17.55 -4.39 26.54
C LEU A 81 -18.27 -4.09 27.86
N LYS A 82 -18.43 -2.81 28.22
CA LYS A 82 -19.18 -2.40 29.42
C LYS A 82 -20.68 -2.58 29.25
N GLU A 83 -21.24 -2.16 28.13
CA GLU A 83 -22.66 -2.27 27.81
C GLU A 83 -23.12 -3.73 27.80
N ASN A 84 -22.30 -4.62 27.25
CA ASN A 84 -22.55 -6.05 27.18
C ASN A 84 -22.06 -6.83 28.42
N LYS A 85 -21.63 -6.12 29.48
CA LYS A 85 -21.19 -6.70 30.76
C LYS A 85 -20.06 -7.74 30.62
N LEU A 86 -19.24 -7.63 29.57
CA LEU A 86 -18.06 -8.46 29.33
C LEU A 86 -16.88 -8.03 30.21
N ILE A 87 -16.88 -6.78 30.69
CA ILE A 87 -15.94 -6.26 31.70
C ILE A 87 -16.72 -5.49 32.78
N LYS A 88 -16.16 -5.38 34.00
CA LYS A 88 -16.79 -4.55 35.04
C LYS A 88 -16.62 -3.07 34.72
N ALA A 89 -17.53 -2.23 35.23
CA ALA A 89 -17.54 -0.79 34.96
C ALA A 89 -16.20 -0.08 35.29
N ASN A 90 -15.49 -0.57 36.31
CA ASN A 90 -14.20 -0.03 36.77
C ASN A 90 -12.98 -0.83 36.29
N ASP A 91 -13.17 -1.89 35.50
CA ASP A 91 -12.04 -2.69 35.02
C ASP A 91 -11.27 -1.93 33.92
N LYS A 92 -9.94 -1.91 34.06
CA LYS A 92 -9.05 -1.40 33.03
C LYS A 92 -8.81 -2.49 31.99
N PHE A 93 -9.56 -2.45 30.89
CA PHE A 93 -9.40 -3.38 29.78
C PHE A 93 -8.00 -3.30 29.14
N PHE A 94 -7.50 -2.08 28.94
CA PHE A 94 -6.13 -1.83 28.49
C PHE A 94 -5.21 -1.67 29.70
N GLY A 95 -4.19 -2.53 29.80
CA GLY A 95 -3.26 -2.54 30.92
C GLY A 95 -1.99 -3.32 30.63
N LYS A 96 -1.00 -3.18 31.52
CA LYS A 96 0.28 -3.90 31.46
C LYS A 96 0.16 -5.40 31.76
N ASN A 97 -0.95 -5.83 32.36
CA ASN A 97 -1.25 -7.23 32.67
C ASN A 97 -2.68 -7.55 32.23
N PRO A 98 -2.93 -7.73 30.92
CA PRO A 98 -4.26 -8.06 30.42
C PRO A 98 -4.71 -9.45 30.86
N SER A 99 -6.02 -9.60 31.04
CA SER A 99 -6.65 -10.90 31.35
C SER A 99 -6.56 -11.86 30.16
N ASN A 100 -6.57 -13.17 30.44
CA ASN A 100 -6.62 -14.22 29.43
C ASN A 100 -7.89 -14.16 28.56
N LEU A 101 -8.92 -13.43 29.01
CA LEU A 101 -10.16 -13.23 28.26
C LEU A 101 -10.05 -12.15 27.17
N VAL A 102 -9.01 -11.31 27.18
CA VAL A 102 -8.89 -10.18 26.26
C VAL A 102 -8.95 -10.59 24.78
N PRO A 103 -8.27 -11.66 24.30
CA PRO A 103 -8.43 -12.13 22.92
C PRO A 103 -9.89 -12.40 22.54
N PHE A 104 -10.66 -13.03 23.43
CA PHE A 104 -12.06 -13.35 23.21
C PHE A 104 -12.94 -12.10 23.21
N CYS A 105 -12.67 -11.13 24.09
CA CYS A 105 -13.34 -9.83 24.09
C CYS A 105 -13.10 -9.06 22.78
N ILE A 106 -11.88 -9.11 22.24
CA ILE A 106 -11.57 -8.51 20.93
C ILE A 106 -12.39 -9.19 19.83
N CYS A 107 -12.42 -10.52 19.80
CA CYS A 107 -13.23 -11.26 18.83
C CYS A 107 -14.72 -10.95 18.98
N ALA A 108 -15.27 -10.90 20.19
CA ALA A 108 -16.68 -10.59 20.44
C ALA A 108 -17.07 -9.20 19.92
N TRP A 109 -16.21 -8.19 20.11
CA TRP A 109 -16.45 -6.86 19.57
C TRP A 109 -16.41 -6.82 18.04
N ILE A 110 -15.43 -7.49 17.42
CA ILE A 110 -15.35 -7.61 15.96
C ILE A 110 -16.56 -8.37 15.42
N MET A 111 -17.00 -9.42 16.12
CA MET A 111 -18.18 -10.21 15.78
C MET A 111 -19.45 -9.38 15.79
N HIS A 112 -19.66 -8.59 16.84
CA HIS A 112 -20.80 -7.69 16.95
C HIS A 112 -20.88 -6.69 15.80
N GLU A 113 -19.76 -6.08 15.42
CA GLU A 113 -19.76 -5.03 14.38
C GLU A 113 -19.76 -5.57 12.94
N CYS A 114 -19.14 -6.73 12.71
CA CYS A 114 -18.75 -7.15 11.35
C CYS A 114 -19.30 -8.51 10.90
N ASP A 115 -19.80 -9.36 11.79
CA ASP A 115 -20.22 -10.74 11.48
C ASP A 115 -21.74 -10.89 11.37
N GLU A 116 -22.18 -11.96 10.69
CA GLU A 116 -23.59 -12.35 10.57
C GLU A 116 -24.21 -12.71 11.93
N TYR A 117 -23.38 -13.24 12.82
CA TYR A 117 -23.76 -13.63 14.16
C TYR A 117 -23.32 -12.59 15.18
N ASP A 118 -24.07 -12.46 16.27
CA ASP A 118 -23.62 -11.75 17.45
C ASP A 118 -22.83 -12.66 18.39
N PHE A 119 -22.14 -12.08 19.37
CA PHE A 119 -21.28 -12.83 20.30
C PHE A 119 -22.05 -13.79 21.22
N ASP A 120 -23.37 -13.64 21.32
CA ASP A 120 -24.28 -14.56 22.03
C ASP A 120 -24.72 -15.76 21.16
N GLY A 121 -24.28 -15.80 19.89
CA GLY A 121 -24.60 -16.86 18.93
C GLY A 121 -25.90 -16.62 18.16
N THR A 122 -26.58 -15.49 18.36
CA THR A 122 -27.79 -15.14 17.60
C THR A 122 -27.43 -14.65 16.20
N GLU A 123 -28.25 -15.01 15.21
CA GLU A 123 -28.09 -14.53 13.84
C GLU A 123 -28.73 -13.13 13.71
N LYS A 124 -27.98 -12.17 13.18
CA LYS A 124 -28.47 -10.81 12.96
C LYS A 124 -29.33 -10.76 11.72
N ASP A 125 -30.43 -10.01 11.79
CA ASP A 125 -31.31 -9.77 10.64
C ASP A 125 -30.52 -9.21 9.44
N SER A 126 -30.87 -9.65 8.24
CA SER A 126 -30.24 -9.20 6.98
C SER A 126 -30.22 -7.67 6.80
N THR A 127 -31.18 -6.95 7.39
CA THR A 127 -31.33 -5.49 7.32
C THR A 127 -30.38 -4.71 8.24
N VAL A 128 -29.73 -5.37 9.20
CA VAL A 128 -28.79 -4.73 10.11
C VAL A 128 -27.50 -4.39 9.35
N PHE A 129 -27.04 -3.14 9.49
CA PHE A 129 -25.78 -2.69 8.91
C PHE A 129 -24.61 -3.47 9.52
N ARG A 130 -23.70 -3.94 8.67
CA ARG A 130 -22.48 -4.66 9.08
C ARG A 130 -21.27 -3.89 8.57
N ALA A 131 -20.28 -3.70 9.44
CA ALA A 131 -19.05 -3.03 9.05
C ALA A 131 -18.17 -3.95 8.18
N SER A 132 -17.47 -3.35 7.21
CA SER A 132 -16.61 -4.09 6.28
C SER A 132 -15.41 -4.77 6.96
N TYR A 133 -14.79 -5.75 6.29
CA TYR A 133 -13.53 -6.34 6.76
C TYR A 133 -12.39 -5.34 6.95
N ALA A 134 -12.33 -4.31 6.11
CA ALA A 134 -11.35 -3.25 6.27
C ALA A 134 -11.56 -2.51 7.60
N HIS A 135 -12.82 -2.40 8.06
CA HIS A 135 -13.13 -1.90 9.38
C HIS A 135 -12.67 -2.89 10.47
N ALA A 136 -12.98 -4.18 10.36
CA ALA A 136 -12.49 -5.22 11.28
C ALA A 136 -10.96 -5.23 11.41
N GLN A 137 -10.24 -5.06 10.29
CA GLN A 137 -8.78 -4.94 10.28
C GLN A 137 -8.30 -3.68 11.02
N LYS A 138 -9.01 -2.54 10.87
CA LYS A 138 -8.72 -1.32 11.63
C LYS A 138 -9.00 -1.52 13.13
N MET A 139 -10.09 -2.17 13.50
CA MET A 139 -10.42 -2.53 14.89
C MET A 139 -9.29 -3.35 15.51
N ARG A 140 -8.84 -4.41 14.84
CA ARG A 140 -7.69 -5.23 15.28
C ARG A 140 -6.40 -4.41 15.36
N ALA A 141 -6.11 -3.58 14.37
CA ALA A 141 -4.91 -2.74 14.37
C ALA A 141 -4.90 -1.75 15.55
N ALA A 142 -6.06 -1.17 15.87
CA ALA A 142 -6.22 -0.30 17.04
C ALA A 142 -5.95 -1.06 18.35
N MET A 143 -6.42 -2.30 18.50
CA MET A 143 -6.10 -3.15 19.66
C MET A 143 -4.61 -3.49 19.72
N THR A 144 -4.00 -3.83 18.58
CA THR A 144 -2.56 -4.10 18.50
C THR A 144 -1.75 -2.89 18.93
N TYR A 145 -2.12 -1.69 18.47
CA TYR A 145 -1.52 -0.42 18.88
C TYR A 145 -1.70 -0.14 20.37
N ALA A 146 -2.90 -0.34 20.91
CA ALA A 146 -3.20 -0.12 22.31
C ALA A 146 -2.34 -1.02 23.22
N PHE A 147 -2.44 -2.33 23.06
CA PHE A 147 -1.71 -3.28 23.90
C PHE A 147 -0.20 -3.22 23.68
N GLY A 148 0.22 -3.13 22.41
CA GLY A 148 1.64 -3.16 22.07
C GLY A 148 2.36 -1.89 22.45
N ARG A 149 1.85 -0.74 22.01
CA ARG A 149 2.54 0.55 22.12
C ARG A 149 2.14 1.32 23.37
N LEU A 150 0.84 1.55 23.59
CA LEU A 150 0.38 2.36 24.71
C LEU A 150 0.56 1.65 26.06
N ASN A 151 0.45 0.32 26.07
CA ASN A 151 0.63 -0.49 27.28
C ASN A 151 1.99 -1.21 27.34
N GLY A 152 2.83 -1.08 26.32
CA GLY A 152 4.21 -1.59 26.34
C GLY A 152 4.35 -3.11 26.27
N LEU A 153 3.33 -3.83 25.78
CA LEU A 153 3.40 -5.29 25.62
C LEU A 153 4.12 -5.73 24.33
N GLY A 154 4.49 -4.78 23.48
CA GLY A 154 5.23 -5.03 22.24
C GLY A 154 4.42 -5.77 21.18
N SER A 155 5.13 -6.49 20.32
CA SER A 155 4.59 -7.19 19.14
C SER A 155 4.71 -8.72 19.23
N LEU A 156 5.15 -9.25 20.37
CA LEU A 156 5.27 -10.69 20.55
C LEU A 156 3.88 -11.35 20.51
N PRO A 157 3.75 -12.54 19.90
CA PRO A 157 2.52 -13.32 19.98
C PRO A 157 2.10 -13.54 21.44
N TRP A 158 0.79 -13.55 21.69
CA TRP A 158 0.24 -13.84 23.01
C TRP A 158 0.54 -15.30 23.40
N HIS A 159 1.36 -15.51 24.43
CA HIS A 159 1.80 -16.84 24.87
C HIS A 159 1.99 -16.88 26.39
N GLU A 160 2.00 -18.08 26.96
CA GLU A 160 2.34 -18.27 28.36
C GLU A 160 3.87 -18.24 28.55
N SER A 161 4.34 -17.38 29.44
CA SER A 161 5.75 -17.27 29.78
C SER A 161 6.19 -18.51 30.58
N GLU A 162 7.13 -19.28 30.04
CA GLU A 162 7.70 -20.46 30.73
C GLU A 162 8.32 -20.11 32.10
N ALA A 163 8.82 -18.87 32.25
CA ALA A 163 9.46 -18.42 33.48
C ALA A 163 8.47 -18.00 34.58
N THR A 164 7.27 -17.53 34.21
CA THR A 164 6.32 -16.92 35.17
C THR A 164 4.94 -17.57 35.19
N GLY A 165 4.63 -18.46 34.25
CA GLY A 165 3.30 -19.05 34.06
C GLY A 165 2.20 -18.03 33.76
N ARG A 166 2.58 -16.81 33.36
CA ARG A 166 1.65 -15.72 33.04
C ARG A 166 1.60 -15.50 31.55
N MET A 167 0.42 -15.12 31.06
CA MET A 167 0.29 -14.71 29.67
C MET A 167 1.02 -13.38 29.42
N VAL A 168 1.86 -13.37 28.39
CA VAL A 168 2.68 -12.25 27.95
C VAL A 168 2.57 -12.05 26.44
N GLY A 169 2.97 -10.88 25.95
CA GLY A 169 2.84 -10.48 24.55
C GLY A 169 1.57 -9.70 24.26
N ASN A 170 1.19 -9.57 23.00
CA ASN A 170 0.06 -8.75 22.57
C ASN A 170 -1.21 -9.61 22.33
N PRO A 171 -2.28 -9.44 23.11
CA PRO A 171 -3.52 -10.21 22.95
C PRO A 171 -4.14 -10.13 21.54
N SER A 172 -3.96 -9.01 20.84
CA SER A 172 -4.48 -8.79 19.48
C SER A 172 -3.74 -9.60 18.39
N VAL A 173 -2.55 -10.09 18.73
CA VAL A 173 -1.69 -10.94 17.89
C VAL A 173 -1.78 -12.42 18.31
N SER A 174 -2.74 -12.76 19.19
CA SER A 174 -3.02 -14.15 19.56
C SER A 174 -3.50 -14.99 18.38
N GLU A 175 -3.30 -16.31 18.46
CA GLU A 175 -3.85 -17.28 17.53
C GLU A 175 -5.38 -17.18 17.45
N THR A 176 -6.06 -17.02 18.59
CA THR A 176 -7.52 -16.86 18.66
C THR A 176 -8.02 -15.71 17.77
N VAL A 177 -7.41 -14.53 17.88
CA VAL A 177 -7.80 -13.35 17.08
C VAL A 177 -7.41 -13.55 15.61
N ALA A 178 -6.26 -14.16 15.33
CA ALA A 178 -5.81 -14.41 13.96
C ALA A 178 -6.74 -15.40 13.22
N THR A 179 -7.09 -16.50 13.88
CA THR A 179 -8.01 -17.52 13.35
C THR A 179 -9.39 -16.94 13.13
N TYR A 180 -9.92 -16.20 14.11
CA TYR A 180 -11.23 -15.56 13.99
C TYR A 180 -11.30 -14.57 12.81
N MET A 181 -10.29 -13.72 12.67
CA MET A 181 -10.19 -12.78 11.54
C MET A 181 -10.12 -13.47 10.17
N THR A 182 -9.68 -14.72 10.13
CA THR A 182 -9.62 -15.52 8.89
C THR A 182 -10.96 -16.17 8.60
N SER A 183 -11.72 -16.55 9.63
CA SER A 183 -13.01 -17.25 9.52
C SER A 183 -14.25 -16.34 9.48
N LEU A 184 -14.08 -15.02 9.56
CA LEU A 184 -15.18 -14.04 9.62
C LEU A 184 -16.14 -14.21 8.42
N ARG A 185 -17.40 -14.63 8.68
CA ARG A 185 -18.40 -14.98 7.67
C ARG A 185 -19.13 -13.73 7.17
N ARG A 186 -19.55 -13.75 5.90
CA ARG A 186 -20.24 -12.61 5.26
C ARG A 186 -21.22 -13.09 4.19
N PRO A 187 -22.40 -12.44 4.08
CA PRO A 187 -23.25 -12.56 2.92
C PRO A 187 -22.91 -11.43 1.95
N GLY A 188 -22.58 -11.78 0.70
CA GLY A 188 -22.62 -10.86 -0.43
C GLY A 188 -21.49 -9.82 -0.56
N GLU A 189 -20.70 -9.56 0.48
CA GLU A 189 -19.47 -8.78 0.32
C GLU A 189 -18.31 -9.68 -0.12
N THR A 190 -18.19 -9.90 -1.44
CA THR A 190 -16.86 -10.13 -2.01
C THR A 190 -15.99 -9.00 -1.47
N ALA A 191 -14.89 -9.33 -0.79
CA ALA A 191 -13.97 -8.32 -0.29
C ALA A 191 -13.59 -7.42 -1.48
N THR A 192 -14.18 -6.23 -1.54
CA THR A 192 -13.96 -5.30 -2.64
C THR A 192 -12.47 -5.00 -2.63
N SER A 193 -11.79 -5.23 -3.76
CA SER A 193 -10.32 -5.23 -3.90
C SER A 193 -9.59 -6.55 -3.58
N ALA A 194 -10.29 -7.69 -3.58
CA ALA A 194 -9.65 -9.00 -3.41
C ALA A 194 -8.97 -9.51 -4.70
N ARG A 195 -9.51 -9.17 -5.87
CA ARG A 195 -8.98 -9.64 -7.16
C ARG A 195 -7.99 -8.67 -7.78
N ALA A 196 -6.89 -9.21 -8.29
CA ALA A 196 -5.86 -8.49 -9.03
C ALA A 196 -6.37 -8.11 -10.44
N ILE A 197 -6.08 -6.89 -10.88
CA ILE A 197 -6.21 -6.56 -12.32
C ILE A 197 -4.97 -7.12 -13.04
N THR A 198 -5.14 -7.92 -14.07
CA THR A 198 -3.97 -8.52 -14.76
C THR A 198 -3.52 -7.66 -15.93
N GLN A 199 -2.33 -7.95 -16.48
CA GLN A 199 -1.88 -7.32 -17.71
C GLN A 199 -2.85 -7.58 -18.87
N GLU A 200 -3.44 -8.78 -18.92
CA GLU A 200 -4.38 -9.21 -19.94
C GLU A 200 -5.68 -8.43 -19.84
N THR A 201 -6.23 -8.25 -18.63
CA THR A 201 -7.42 -7.40 -18.45
C THR A 201 -7.13 -5.95 -18.86
N LEU A 202 -5.94 -5.43 -18.56
CA LEU A 202 -5.53 -4.09 -19.01
C LEU A 202 -5.38 -4.02 -20.54
N LEU A 203 -4.95 -5.10 -21.18
CA LEU A 203 -4.88 -5.19 -22.64
C LEU A 203 -6.28 -5.18 -23.25
N ASP A 204 -7.22 -5.95 -22.71
CA ASP A 204 -8.60 -6.01 -23.18
C ASP A 204 -9.29 -4.65 -23.04
N LEU A 205 -9.13 -4.00 -21.88
CA LEU A 205 -9.59 -2.64 -21.64
C LEU A 205 -8.96 -1.66 -22.64
N TYR A 206 -7.65 -1.76 -22.86
CA TYR A 206 -6.95 -0.89 -23.81
C TYR A 206 -7.48 -1.08 -25.24
N MET A 207 -7.65 -2.32 -25.70
CA MET A 207 -8.15 -2.62 -27.03
C MET A 207 -9.58 -2.12 -27.21
N PHE A 208 -10.45 -2.37 -26.23
CA PHE A 208 -11.82 -1.86 -26.23
C PHE A 208 -11.86 -0.33 -26.26
N ASN A 209 -11.10 0.34 -25.38
CA ASN A 209 -11.09 1.80 -25.27
C ASN A 209 -10.52 2.51 -26.50
N ASN A 210 -9.70 1.83 -27.30
CA ASN A 210 -9.11 2.36 -28.54
C ASN A 210 -9.90 2.01 -29.80
N GLN A 211 -11.06 1.35 -29.69
CA GLN A 211 -11.95 1.15 -30.83
C GLN A 211 -12.37 2.50 -31.43
N PRO A 212 -12.34 2.70 -32.76
CA PRO A 212 -12.56 4.02 -33.38
C PRO A 212 -13.85 4.72 -32.98
N GLU A 213 -14.93 3.97 -32.79
CA GLU A 213 -16.25 4.44 -32.38
C GLU A 213 -16.31 4.89 -30.92
N ILE A 214 -15.46 4.31 -30.06
CA ILE A 214 -15.38 4.57 -28.62
C ILE A 214 -14.35 5.67 -28.31
N ALA A 215 -13.18 5.59 -28.94
CA ALA A 215 -12.07 6.52 -28.74
C ALA A 215 -12.36 7.94 -29.28
N LYS A 216 -13.33 8.07 -30.18
CA LYS A 216 -13.70 9.34 -30.80
C LYS A 216 -14.20 10.33 -29.75
N VAL A 217 -13.49 11.44 -29.63
CA VAL A 217 -13.92 12.57 -28.81
C VAL A 217 -15.07 13.28 -29.52
N LYS A 218 -16.27 13.20 -28.94
CA LYS A 218 -17.46 13.88 -29.47
C LYS A 218 -17.51 15.31 -28.91
N GLU A 219 -17.84 16.28 -29.73
CA GLU A 219 -18.17 17.62 -29.24
C GLU A 219 -19.49 17.58 -28.46
N TYR A 220 -19.52 18.31 -27.35
CA TYR A 220 -20.72 18.39 -26.52
C TYR A 220 -21.87 19.02 -27.30
N LYS A 221 -22.97 18.27 -27.44
CA LYS A 221 -24.26 18.81 -27.87
C LYS A 221 -25.22 18.74 -26.70
N ALA A 222 -25.85 19.87 -26.36
CA ALA A 222 -26.84 19.91 -25.29
C ALA A 222 -28.04 19.02 -25.69
N GLY A 223 -28.16 17.86 -25.05
CA GLY A 223 -29.29 16.96 -25.25
C GLY A 223 -30.54 17.42 -24.51
N SER A 224 -31.70 17.26 -25.15
CA SER A 224 -33.01 17.25 -24.48
C SER A 224 -33.04 16.08 -23.47
N ARG A 225 -33.51 16.32 -22.23
CA ARG A 225 -33.56 15.34 -21.10
C ARG A 225 -34.31 14.03 -21.41
N LYS A 226 -34.84 13.84 -22.62
CA LYS A 226 -35.75 12.74 -22.98
C LYS A 226 -35.09 11.42 -23.41
N SER A 227 -33.79 11.37 -23.71
CA SER A 227 -33.12 10.14 -24.22
C SER A 227 -32.30 9.36 -23.19
N ILE A 228 -32.32 9.74 -21.91
CA ILE A 228 -31.44 9.16 -20.86
C ILE A 228 -31.80 7.70 -20.51
N LYS A 229 -32.95 7.17 -20.94
CA LYS A 229 -33.41 5.83 -20.57
C LYS A 229 -32.84 4.67 -21.40
N GLU A 230 -32.15 4.93 -22.52
CA GLU A 230 -31.79 3.85 -23.47
C GLU A 230 -30.31 3.81 -23.93
N SER A 231 -29.41 4.63 -23.37
CA SER A 231 -27.99 4.61 -23.76
C SER A 231 -27.08 4.32 -22.57
N HIS A 232 -26.45 3.14 -22.59
CA HIS A 232 -25.34 2.75 -21.71
C HIS A 232 -24.04 3.49 -22.10
N GLU A 233 -24.09 4.81 -22.34
CA GLU A 233 -22.91 5.65 -22.58
C GLU A 233 -22.47 6.29 -21.25
N TRP A 234 -21.84 5.49 -20.38
CA TRP A 234 -21.33 5.96 -19.09
C TRP A 234 -20.00 6.74 -19.22
N GLY A 235 -19.26 6.56 -20.33
CA GLY A 235 -17.95 7.18 -20.55
C GLY A 235 -17.57 7.31 -22.03
N GLY A 236 -17.08 8.50 -22.41
CA GLY A 236 -16.61 8.80 -23.77
C GLY A 236 -15.09 8.69 -23.92
N GLY A 237 -14.58 9.15 -25.07
CA GLY A 237 -13.17 9.04 -25.43
C GLY A 237 -12.22 9.77 -24.47
N ARG A 238 -12.62 10.87 -23.81
CA ARG A 238 -11.80 11.55 -22.80
C ARG A 238 -11.75 10.75 -21.51
N ALA A 239 -12.91 10.35 -20.98
CA ALA A 239 -13.02 9.50 -19.80
C ALA A 239 -12.15 8.24 -19.92
N ARG A 240 -12.19 7.55 -21.07
CA ARG A 240 -11.44 6.31 -21.29
C ARG A 240 -9.92 6.53 -21.38
N ARG A 241 -9.46 7.65 -21.97
CA ARG A 241 -8.03 8.02 -21.98
C ARG A 241 -7.53 8.38 -20.57
N LEU A 242 -8.33 9.14 -19.80
CA LEU A 242 -8.05 9.41 -18.38
C LEU A 242 -7.90 8.10 -17.60
N LEU A 243 -8.87 7.20 -17.73
CA LEU A 243 -8.86 5.91 -17.06
C LEU A 243 -7.64 5.07 -17.47
N THR A 244 -7.29 5.02 -18.75
CA THR A 244 -6.10 4.30 -19.23
C THR A 244 -4.83 4.80 -18.56
N LEU A 245 -4.64 6.12 -18.47
CA LEU A 245 -3.49 6.69 -17.75
C LEU A 245 -3.52 6.34 -16.27
N ALA A 246 -4.66 6.50 -15.62
CA ALA A 246 -4.84 6.18 -14.20
C ALA A 246 -4.52 4.71 -13.90
N TYR A 247 -4.95 3.80 -14.76
CA TYR A 247 -4.70 2.37 -14.68
C TYR A 247 -3.21 2.07 -14.77
N VAL A 248 -2.54 2.59 -15.80
CA VAL A 248 -1.11 2.37 -16.04
C VAL A 248 -0.26 2.90 -14.88
N LEU A 249 -0.52 4.13 -14.40
CA LEU A 249 0.24 4.68 -13.26
C LEU A 249 -0.03 3.90 -11.98
N SER A 250 -1.28 3.55 -11.69
CA SER A 250 -1.61 2.79 -10.47
C SER A 250 -0.99 1.39 -10.48
N PHE A 251 -0.96 0.75 -11.65
CA PHE A 251 -0.38 -0.58 -11.84
C PHE A 251 1.15 -0.56 -11.76
N LEU A 252 1.81 0.30 -12.53
CA LEU A 252 3.28 0.33 -12.59
C LEU A 252 3.92 0.88 -11.32
N CYS A 253 3.36 1.92 -10.73
CA CYS A 253 3.93 2.58 -9.55
C CYS A 253 3.39 2.00 -8.23
N LEU A 254 2.54 0.97 -8.28
CA LEU A 254 1.92 0.34 -7.10
C LEU A 254 1.16 1.35 -6.22
N LEU A 255 0.46 2.29 -6.84
CA LEU A 255 -0.21 3.39 -6.15
C LEU A 255 -1.56 2.97 -5.57
N ARG A 256 -1.97 3.65 -4.50
CA ARG A 256 -3.40 3.73 -4.14
C ARG A 256 -4.07 4.77 -5.03
N PHE A 257 -5.39 4.64 -5.23
CA PHE A 257 -6.11 5.62 -6.05
C PHE A 257 -6.12 7.02 -5.43
N ASP A 258 -6.15 7.16 -4.11
CA ASP A 258 -6.04 8.48 -3.48
C ASP A 258 -4.69 9.13 -3.75
N GLU A 259 -3.60 8.34 -3.82
CA GLU A 259 -2.27 8.81 -4.21
C GLU A 259 -2.25 9.21 -5.69
N MET A 260 -2.83 8.39 -6.57
CA MET A 260 -2.87 8.63 -8.02
C MET A 260 -3.73 9.84 -8.40
N LEU A 261 -4.92 9.98 -7.84
CA LEU A 261 -5.87 11.04 -8.20
C LEU A 261 -5.37 12.45 -7.86
N LYS A 262 -4.44 12.57 -6.90
CA LYS A 262 -3.86 13.88 -6.51
C LYS A 262 -2.58 14.24 -7.26
N ILE A 263 -2.14 13.43 -8.22
CA ILE A 263 -1.01 13.79 -9.09
C ILE A 263 -1.36 15.07 -9.86
N GLN A 264 -0.43 16.01 -9.85
CA GLN A 264 -0.53 17.28 -10.56
C GLN A 264 0.48 17.36 -11.71
N MET A 265 0.29 18.31 -12.63
CA MET A 265 1.20 18.52 -13.76
C MET A 265 2.65 18.79 -13.32
N HIS A 266 2.84 19.54 -12.24
CA HIS A 266 4.18 19.85 -11.73
C HIS A 266 4.91 18.65 -11.08
N ASP A 267 4.18 17.58 -10.77
CA ASP A 267 4.75 16.34 -10.21
C ASP A 267 5.45 15.49 -11.30
N ILE A 268 5.22 15.82 -12.57
CA ILE A 268 5.76 15.13 -13.74
C ILE A 268 6.85 15.98 -14.37
N GLU A 269 8.07 15.46 -14.35
CA GLU A 269 9.25 16.07 -14.97
C GLU A 269 9.69 15.23 -16.17
N TRP A 270 9.84 15.85 -17.35
CA TRP A 270 10.40 15.19 -18.52
C TRP A 270 11.92 15.13 -18.40
N VAL A 271 12.47 13.92 -18.22
CA VAL A 271 13.92 13.69 -18.19
C VAL A 271 14.47 13.55 -19.61
N SER A 272 13.67 12.96 -20.51
CA SER A 272 13.91 12.90 -21.96
C SER A 272 12.59 12.60 -22.69
N ASP A 273 12.59 12.62 -24.03
CA ASP A 273 11.43 12.25 -24.86
C ASP A 273 10.88 10.84 -24.59
N THR A 274 11.68 9.98 -23.94
CA THR A 274 11.32 8.59 -23.65
C THR A 274 11.26 8.28 -22.14
N CYS A 275 11.42 9.27 -21.27
CA CYS A 275 11.46 9.08 -19.83
C CYS A 275 10.85 10.26 -19.07
N ILE A 276 9.89 9.97 -18.20
CA ILE A 276 9.39 10.92 -17.22
C ILE A 276 9.79 10.49 -15.81
N LYS A 277 9.99 11.48 -14.95
CA LYS A 277 10.17 11.32 -13.51
C LYS A 277 8.89 11.82 -12.84
N LEU A 278 8.21 10.92 -12.13
CA LEU A 278 7.02 11.21 -11.36
C LEU A 278 7.38 11.28 -9.88
N THR A 279 7.15 12.43 -9.25
CA THR A 279 7.37 12.62 -7.81
C THR A 279 6.00 12.80 -7.15
N LEU A 280 5.61 11.90 -6.25
CA LEU A 280 4.28 12.02 -5.64
C LEU A 280 4.22 13.16 -4.62
N PRO A 281 3.11 13.90 -4.55
CA PRO A 281 2.93 14.97 -3.57
C PRO A 281 2.76 14.42 -2.15
N PHE A 282 2.25 13.19 -2.02
CA PHE A 282 2.14 12.49 -0.74
C PHE A 282 2.18 10.97 -0.94
N ARG A 283 2.63 10.24 0.07
CA ARG A 283 2.59 8.77 0.10
C ARG A 283 2.23 8.30 1.50
N LYS A 284 1.23 7.44 1.62
CA LYS A 284 0.76 6.98 2.94
C LYS A 284 1.82 6.20 3.73
N THR A 285 2.80 5.61 3.04
CA THR A 285 3.90 4.87 3.64
C THR A 285 5.13 5.72 3.94
N SER A 286 5.17 6.99 3.53
CA SER A 286 6.31 7.90 3.70
C SER A 286 5.80 9.31 4.03
N GLN A 287 5.07 9.42 5.14
CA GLN A 287 4.34 10.64 5.51
C GLN A 287 5.22 11.77 6.06
N PHE A 288 6.47 11.46 6.43
CA PHE A 288 7.45 12.41 6.96
C PHE A 288 8.45 12.91 5.91
N GLY A 289 8.15 12.74 4.62
CA GLY A 289 9.03 13.11 3.50
C GLY A 289 9.88 11.95 2.98
N GLY A 290 10.78 12.23 2.03
CA GLY A 290 11.70 11.23 1.44
C GLY A 290 11.05 10.29 0.41
N ILE A 291 9.96 10.70 -0.25
CA ILE A 291 9.32 9.91 -1.29
C ILE A 291 10.28 9.79 -2.49
N LYS A 292 10.77 8.57 -2.74
CA LYS A 292 11.57 8.29 -3.93
C LYS A 292 10.72 8.48 -5.19
N PRO A 293 11.25 9.15 -6.23
CA PRO A 293 10.53 9.35 -7.48
C PRO A 293 10.45 8.05 -8.29
N PHE A 294 9.46 7.98 -9.17
CA PHE A 294 9.30 6.90 -10.14
C PHE A 294 9.82 7.34 -11.50
N TYR A 295 10.75 6.57 -12.08
CA TYR A 295 11.20 6.78 -13.44
C TYR A 295 10.41 5.87 -14.38
N LEU A 296 9.65 6.48 -15.28
CA LEU A 296 8.72 5.80 -16.18
C LEU A 296 9.18 5.99 -17.62
N HIS A 297 9.42 4.88 -18.30
CA HIS A 297 9.99 4.87 -19.65
C HIS A 297 8.94 4.53 -20.72
N LEU A 298 9.25 4.94 -21.95
CA LEU A 298 8.53 4.51 -23.16
C LEU A 298 8.70 3.00 -23.35
N PHE A 299 7.59 2.27 -23.41
CA PHE A 299 7.59 0.83 -23.60
C PHE A 299 7.58 0.45 -25.10
N PRO A 300 8.04 -0.76 -25.46
CA PRO A 300 7.95 -1.25 -26.84
C PRO A 300 6.48 -1.40 -27.31
N PRO A 301 6.23 -1.46 -28.62
CA PRO A 301 4.86 -1.50 -29.18
C PRO A 301 3.98 -2.64 -28.64
N HIS A 302 4.54 -3.81 -28.38
CA HIS A 302 3.79 -4.95 -27.85
C HIS A 302 3.33 -4.79 -26.38
N LEU A 303 3.83 -3.76 -25.67
CA LEU A 303 3.40 -3.35 -24.34
C LEU A 303 2.75 -1.96 -24.35
N ALA A 304 2.19 -1.54 -25.48
CA ALA A 304 1.57 -0.21 -25.62
C ALA A 304 0.48 0.06 -24.58
N HIS A 305 -0.30 -0.97 -24.20
CA HIS A 305 -1.35 -0.92 -23.18
C HIS A 305 -0.84 -0.64 -21.76
N LEU A 306 0.43 -0.94 -21.49
CA LEU A 306 1.09 -0.63 -20.21
C LEU A 306 2.02 0.58 -20.31
N CYS A 307 2.05 1.29 -21.44
CA CYS A 307 3.05 2.33 -21.66
C CYS A 307 2.65 3.66 -21.00
N PRO A 308 3.37 4.13 -19.96
CA PRO A 308 3.00 5.35 -19.24
C PRO A 308 3.13 6.60 -20.12
N ILE A 309 4.18 6.68 -20.95
CA ILE A 309 4.41 7.81 -21.87
C ILE A 309 3.29 7.96 -22.89
N ARG A 310 2.87 6.86 -23.54
CA ARG A 310 1.77 6.90 -24.53
C ARG A 310 0.44 7.22 -23.86
N ALA A 311 0.16 6.61 -22.71
CA ALA A 311 -1.07 6.88 -21.97
C ALA A 311 -1.16 8.35 -21.54
N LEU A 312 -0.04 8.93 -21.08
CA LEU A 312 0.04 10.33 -20.68
C LEU A 312 -0.15 11.26 -21.88
N ALA A 313 0.58 11.02 -22.97
CA ALA A 313 0.46 11.83 -24.20
C ALA A 313 -0.97 11.83 -24.74
N ASN A 314 -1.59 10.65 -24.85
CA ASN A 314 -2.97 10.52 -25.32
C ASN A 314 -3.95 11.27 -24.42
N TRP A 315 -3.74 11.25 -23.10
CA TRP A 315 -4.59 11.99 -22.18
C TRP A 315 -4.42 13.51 -22.33
N LEU A 316 -3.19 14.00 -22.31
CA LEU A 316 -2.89 15.44 -22.40
C LEU A 316 -3.41 16.05 -23.72
N GLU A 317 -3.36 15.31 -24.82
CA GLU A 317 -3.89 15.75 -26.12
C GLU A 317 -5.38 16.15 -26.07
N VAL A 318 -6.18 15.45 -25.25
CA VAL A 318 -7.64 15.67 -25.20
C VAL A 318 -8.12 16.37 -23.93
N ALA A 319 -7.27 16.45 -22.92
CA ALA A 319 -7.63 16.94 -21.59
C ALA A 319 -7.60 18.47 -21.49
N ASP A 320 -6.78 19.14 -22.31
CA ASP A 320 -6.56 20.59 -22.25
C ASP A 320 -6.14 21.05 -20.84
N ILE A 321 -5.19 20.33 -20.24
CA ILE A 321 -4.65 20.57 -18.89
C ILE A 321 -3.19 20.99 -19.02
N GLU A 322 -2.91 22.26 -18.69
CA GLU A 322 -1.54 22.80 -18.64
C GLU A 322 -0.99 22.82 -17.20
N ASP A 323 -1.86 22.91 -16.19
CA ASP A 323 -1.50 23.03 -14.78
C ASP A 323 -2.42 22.22 -13.84
N GLY A 324 -2.12 22.21 -12.55
CA GLY A 324 -2.99 21.63 -11.52
C GLY A 324 -3.16 20.11 -11.60
N PHE A 325 -4.30 19.60 -11.14
CA PHE A 325 -4.58 18.16 -11.09
C PHE A 325 -4.67 17.53 -12.48
N LEU A 326 -3.98 16.40 -12.63
CA LEU A 326 -3.97 15.58 -13.86
C LEU A 326 -5.29 14.81 -14.05
N PHE A 327 -5.90 14.38 -12.94
CA PHE A 327 -7.12 13.57 -12.92
C PHE A 327 -8.32 14.39 -12.46
N ARG A 328 -8.77 15.34 -13.29
CA ARG A 328 -9.94 16.18 -13.01
C ARG A 328 -11.24 15.40 -13.23
N LYS A 329 -12.32 15.86 -12.59
CA LYS A 329 -13.65 15.27 -12.76
C LYS A 329 -14.11 15.34 -14.23
N ILE A 330 -14.69 14.25 -14.74
CA ILE A 330 -15.39 14.23 -16.03
C ILE A 330 -16.86 14.59 -15.80
N ALA A 331 -17.31 15.69 -16.40
CA ALA A 331 -18.69 16.15 -16.38
C ALA A 331 -19.49 15.53 -17.54
N SER A 332 -20.81 15.75 -17.51
CA SER A 332 -21.73 15.25 -18.55
C SER A 332 -21.27 15.59 -19.97
N GLY A 333 -21.38 14.59 -20.84
CA GLY A 333 -20.94 14.67 -22.23
C GLY A 333 -19.42 14.66 -22.40
N ASP A 334 -18.72 13.92 -21.54
CA ASP A 334 -17.29 13.62 -21.68
C ASP A 334 -16.40 14.89 -21.69
N ARG A 335 -16.74 15.85 -20.83
CA ARG A 335 -16.01 17.12 -20.67
C ARG A 335 -15.16 17.08 -19.42
N VAL A 336 -13.90 17.50 -19.53
CA VAL A 336 -13.02 17.66 -18.39
C VAL A 336 -13.41 18.92 -17.62
N SER A 337 -13.50 18.83 -16.29
CA SER A 337 -13.76 20.00 -15.45
C SER A 337 -12.63 21.02 -15.58
N ARG A 338 -12.99 22.31 -15.68
CA ARG A 338 -12.03 23.42 -15.63
C ARG A 338 -11.58 23.73 -14.21
N GLU A 339 -12.35 23.32 -13.22
CA GLU A 339 -11.99 23.49 -11.82
C GLU A 339 -10.74 22.65 -11.51
N ASN A 340 -9.78 23.25 -10.80
CA ASN A 340 -8.59 22.54 -10.34
C ASN A 340 -8.91 21.67 -9.11
N VAL A 341 -9.78 20.67 -9.32
CA VAL A 341 -10.22 19.72 -8.31
C VAL A 341 -10.11 18.32 -8.89
N HIS A 342 -9.40 17.43 -8.18
CA HIS A 342 -9.29 16.04 -8.58
C HIS A 342 -10.63 15.32 -8.50
N MET A 343 -10.79 14.28 -9.32
CA MET A 343 -11.91 13.34 -9.25
C MET A 343 -11.90 12.61 -7.90
N THR A 344 -13.08 12.25 -7.38
CA THR A 344 -13.17 11.44 -6.14
C THR A 344 -12.96 9.96 -6.44
N SER A 345 -12.51 9.21 -5.43
CA SER A 345 -12.29 7.76 -5.54
C SER A 345 -13.57 7.01 -5.91
N GLU A 346 -14.73 7.48 -5.45
CA GLU A 346 -16.03 6.87 -5.74
C GLU A 346 -16.39 7.00 -7.21
N CYS A 347 -16.23 8.21 -7.77
CA CYS A 347 -16.46 8.47 -9.19
C CYS A 347 -15.49 7.65 -10.06
N PHE A 348 -14.22 7.59 -9.67
CA PHE A 348 -13.24 6.76 -10.36
C PHE A 348 -13.62 5.27 -10.34
N LEU A 349 -14.03 4.75 -9.17
CA LEU A 349 -14.43 3.35 -9.02
C LEU A 349 -15.67 3.01 -9.84
N GLU A 350 -16.66 3.89 -9.86
CA GLU A 350 -17.87 3.72 -10.69
C GLU A 350 -17.48 3.62 -12.17
N MET A 351 -16.68 4.57 -12.66
CA MET A 351 -16.17 4.58 -14.03
C MET A 351 -15.35 3.31 -14.35
N PHE A 352 -14.47 2.90 -13.44
CA PHE A 352 -13.70 1.67 -13.61
C PHE A 352 -14.56 0.42 -13.68
N ARG A 353 -15.57 0.29 -12.82
CA ARG A 353 -16.50 -0.85 -12.83
C ARG A 353 -17.29 -0.92 -14.12
N ASN A 354 -17.79 0.21 -14.60
CA ASN A 354 -18.49 0.26 -15.88
C ASN A 354 -17.56 -0.11 -17.05
N ASN A 355 -16.28 0.27 -17.01
CA ASN A 355 -15.29 -0.13 -18.01
C ASN A 355 -15.02 -1.64 -18.02
N LEU A 356 -15.02 -2.27 -16.85
CA LEU A 356 -14.93 -3.74 -16.76
C LEU A 356 -16.16 -4.43 -17.35
N LEU A 357 -17.35 -3.88 -17.09
CA LEU A 357 -18.60 -4.42 -17.65
C LEU A 357 -18.62 -4.32 -19.18
N ASP A 358 -18.03 -3.27 -19.76
CA ASP A 358 -17.94 -3.12 -21.22
C ASP A 358 -17.14 -4.27 -21.89
N ILE A 359 -16.15 -4.85 -21.20
CA ILE A 359 -15.40 -6.02 -21.67
C ILE A 359 -15.96 -7.34 -21.14
N GLY A 360 -17.17 -7.34 -20.57
CA GLY A 360 -17.84 -8.53 -20.04
C GLY A 360 -17.22 -9.10 -18.76
N THR A 361 -16.39 -8.34 -18.05
CA THR A 361 -15.76 -8.77 -16.79
C THR A 361 -16.61 -8.36 -15.59
N ASP A 362 -16.88 -9.30 -14.68
CA ASP A 362 -17.55 -8.99 -13.42
C ASP A 362 -16.72 -7.99 -12.60
N SER A 363 -17.33 -6.85 -12.29
CA SER A 363 -16.66 -5.74 -11.61
C SER A 363 -16.72 -5.83 -10.08
N ALA A 364 -17.58 -6.68 -9.52
CA ALA A 364 -17.77 -6.83 -8.08
C ALA A 364 -16.49 -7.14 -7.27
N PRO A 365 -15.59 -8.05 -7.71
CA PRO A 365 -14.39 -8.39 -6.93
C PRO A 365 -13.27 -7.34 -7.04
N TYR A 366 -13.42 -6.33 -7.90
CA TYR A 366 -12.40 -5.31 -8.14
C TYR A 366 -12.63 -4.05 -7.31
N GLY A 367 -11.54 -3.40 -6.91
CA GLY A 367 -11.58 -2.19 -6.07
C GLY A 367 -10.26 -1.44 -6.02
N THR A 368 -10.09 -0.61 -4.98
CA THR A 368 -8.99 0.37 -4.85
C THR A 368 -7.60 -0.23 -4.76
N HIS A 369 -7.48 -1.51 -4.39
CA HIS A 369 -6.21 -2.22 -4.31
C HIS A 369 -5.94 -3.16 -5.50
N SER A 370 -6.89 -3.34 -6.43
CA SER A 370 -6.75 -4.30 -7.53
C SER A 370 -5.55 -4.00 -8.44
N PHE A 371 -5.28 -2.73 -8.71
CA PHE A 371 -4.13 -2.29 -9.53
C PHE A 371 -2.80 -2.48 -8.81
N ARG A 372 -2.74 -2.13 -7.53
CA ARG A 372 -1.55 -2.35 -6.71
C ARG A 372 -1.21 -3.83 -6.57
N ARG A 373 -2.23 -4.68 -6.41
CA ARG A 373 -2.09 -6.14 -6.38
C ARG A 373 -1.59 -6.68 -7.72
N GLY A 374 -2.28 -6.32 -8.80
CA GLY A 374 -1.92 -6.70 -10.17
C GLY A 374 -0.51 -6.30 -10.57
N GLY A 375 -0.14 -5.04 -10.31
CA GLY A 375 1.20 -4.54 -10.57
C GLY A 375 2.27 -5.28 -9.78
N CYS A 376 2.00 -5.59 -8.50
CA CYS A 376 2.93 -6.36 -7.67
C CYS A 376 3.15 -7.77 -8.25
N GLN A 377 2.06 -8.46 -8.59
CA GLN A 377 2.12 -9.79 -9.22
C GLN A 377 2.82 -9.76 -10.57
N TRP A 378 2.59 -8.73 -11.40
CA TRP A 378 3.24 -8.58 -12.69
C TRP A 378 4.74 -8.32 -12.58
N LEU A 379 5.15 -7.40 -11.68
CA LEU A 379 6.57 -7.13 -11.43
C LEU A 379 7.28 -8.40 -10.91
N TYR A 380 6.63 -9.18 -10.07
CA TYR A 380 7.19 -10.43 -9.55
C TYR A 380 7.22 -11.55 -10.61
N SER A 381 6.10 -11.85 -11.25
CA SER A 381 5.93 -13.02 -12.11
C SER A 381 6.42 -12.77 -13.53
N CYS A 382 6.10 -11.62 -14.13
CA CYS A 382 6.43 -11.32 -15.52
C CYS A 382 7.79 -10.61 -15.63
N CYS A 383 8.04 -9.61 -14.78
CA CYS A 383 9.32 -8.89 -14.78
C CYS A 383 10.42 -9.58 -13.95
N ARG A 384 10.06 -10.58 -13.15
CA ARG A 384 11.00 -11.36 -12.31
C ARG A 384 11.79 -10.49 -11.32
N TRP A 385 11.17 -9.44 -10.80
CA TRP A 385 11.79 -8.60 -9.77
C TRP A 385 11.86 -9.35 -8.44
N GLY A 386 12.99 -9.24 -7.75
CA GLY A 386 13.12 -9.74 -6.37
C GLY A 386 12.28 -8.91 -5.40
N LEU A 387 11.83 -9.54 -4.30
CA LEU A 387 10.94 -8.90 -3.32
C LEU A 387 11.50 -7.58 -2.76
N ILE A 388 12.81 -7.51 -2.48
CA ILE A 388 13.47 -6.30 -1.97
C ILE A 388 13.29 -5.13 -2.95
N ARG A 389 13.47 -5.38 -4.25
CA ARG A 389 13.30 -4.35 -5.29
C ARG A 389 11.85 -3.89 -5.39
N ILE A 390 10.90 -4.81 -5.30
CA ILE A 390 9.47 -4.47 -5.32
C ILE A 390 9.11 -3.66 -4.07
N CYS A 391 9.63 -4.00 -2.90
CA CYS A 391 9.41 -3.24 -1.68
C CYS A 391 9.97 -1.82 -1.79
N ASP A 392 11.20 -1.67 -2.29
CA ASP A 392 11.80 -0.34 -2.50
C ASP A 392 10.97 0.51 -3.48
N TRP A 393 10.58 -0.04 -4.62
CA TRP A 393 9.73 0.63 -5.62
C TRP A 393 8.33 0.98 -5.07
N GLY A 394 7.73 0.02 -4.38
CA GLY A 394 6.43 0.12 -3.74
C GLY A 394 6.41 1.01 -2.49
N GLY A 395 7.56 1.53 -2.06
CA GLY A 395 7.70 2.35 -0.86
C GLY A 395 7.23 1.59 0.38
N TRP A 396 7.48 0.28 0.41
CA TRP A 396 7.17 -0.61 1.51
C TRP A 396 8.41 -0.82 2.36
N SER A 397 8.22 -0.91 3.68
CA SER A 397 9.33 -1.21 4.58
C SER A 397 9.91 -2.59 4.28
N THR A 398 11.23 -2.66 4.31
CA THR A 398 12.01 -3.90 4.24
C THR A 398 12.17 -4.58 5.61
N GLU A 399 11.72 -3.93 6.70
CA GLU A 399 11.97 -4.34 8.09
C GLU A 399 10.79 -5.07 8.78
N PHE A 400 9.77 -5.51 8.05
CA PHE A 400 8.66 -6.29 8.62
C PHE A 400 8.62 -7.73 8.09
N SER A 401 7.98 -8.62 8.87
CA SER A 401 7.65 -9.97 8.40
C SER A 401 6.99 -9.90 7.03
N ASN A 402 7.42 -10.77 6.10
CA ASN A 402 7.10 -10.78 4.66
C ASN A 402 5.60 -10.76 4.28
N LEU A 403 4.71 -10.67 5.26
CA LEU A 403 3.25 -10.75 5.15
C LEU A 403 2.62 -9.60 4.36
N THR A 404 3.19 -8.39 4.33
CA THR A 404 2.58 -7.28 3.58
C THR A 404 2.62 -7.52 2.07
N ILE A 405 3.76 -7.93 1.53
CA ILE A 405 3.88 -8.23 0.10
C ILE A 405 3.15 -9.52 -0.26
N VAL A 406 3.18 -10.54 0.63
CA VAL A 406 2.43 -11.79 0.44
C VAL A 406 0.94 -11.54 0.24
N LYS A 407 0.35 -10.59 0.99
CA LYS A 407 -1.05 -10.18 0.81
C LYS A 407 -1.34 -9.65 -0.58
N TYR A 408 -0.37 -9.07 -1.29
CA TYR A 408 -0.52 -8.56 -2.66
C TYR A 408 -0.08 -9.57 -3.72
N LEU A 409 0.71 -10.58 -3.36
CA LEU A 409 1.09 -11.66 -4.26
C LEU A 409 0.02 -12.75 -4.33
N ILE A 410 -0.67 -13.03 -3.22
CA ILE A 410 -1.62 -14.15 -3.10
C ILE A 410 -2.97 -13.64 -2.58
N SER A 411 -4.06 -14.09 -3.21
CA SER A 411 -5.45 -13.88 -2.78
C SER A 411 -6.25 -15.15 -3.01
N TYR A 412 -7.25 -15.41 -2.17
CA TYR A 412 -8.21 -16.50 -2.43
C TYR A 412 -9.14 -16.19 -3.61
N ALA A 413 -9.27 -14.91 -3.99
CA ALA A 413 -10.11 -14.45 -5.10
C ALA A 413 -9.34 -14.30 -6.42
N ASP A 414 -8.02 -14.49 -6.40
CA ASP A 414 -7.20 -14.49 -7.62
C ASP A 414 -7.25 -15.88 -8.24
N GLU A 415 -7.52 -15.94 -9.55
CA GLU A 415 -7.35 -17.17 -10.30
C GLU A 415 -5.85 -17.46 -10.49
N PRO A 416 -5.40 -18.71 -10.29
CA PRO A 416 -4.04 -19.08 -10.64
C PRO A 416 -3.78 -18.75 -12.10
N ALA A 417 -2.70 -18.01 -12.37
CA ALA A 417 -2.28 -17.67 -13.73
C ALA A 417 -1.97 -18.92 -14.58
N GLU A 418 -1.75 -20.07 -13.93
CA GLU A 418 -1.44 -21.33 -14.57
C GLU A 418 -2.39 -22.42 -14.07
N ARG A 419 -2.84 -23.29 -14.98
CA ARG A 419 -3.61 -24.47 -14.61
C ARG A 419 -2.72 -25.41 -13.84
N ARG A 420 -3.26 -26.01 -12.78
CA ARG A 420 -2.49 -26.89 -11.88
C ARG A 420 -1.83 -28.06 -12.60
N GLU A 421 -2.48 -28.59 -13.64
CA GLU A 421 -1.95 -29.67 -14.50
C GLU A 421 -0.66 -29.30 -15.24
N ASP A 422 -0.42 -28.00 -15.45
CA ASP A 422 0.73 -27.49 -16.19
C ASP A 422 1.96 -27.21 -15.30
N TYR A 423 1.84 -27.36 -13.96
CA TYR A 423 2.91 -27.03 -13.02
C TYR A 423 4.14 -27.94 -13.12
N MET A 424 3.93 -29.20 -13.49
CA MET A 424 4.98 -30.24 -13.59
C MET A 424 4.92 -30.98 -14.92
N ASN A 425 4.27 -30.40 -15.94
CA ASN A 425 4.17 -31.02 -17.25
C ASN A 425 5.52 -30.88 -17.99
N PRO A 426 6.33 -31.96 -18.15
CA PRO A 426 7.64 -31.89 -18.80
C PRO A 426 7.53 -31.66 -20.31
N ASN A 427 6.34 -31.85 -20.87
CA ASN A 427 6.05 -31.58 -22.28
C ASN A 427 5.50 -30.16 -22.48
N ARG A 428 5.43 -29.35 -21.41
CA ARG A 428 5.03 -27.96 -21.53
C ARG A 428 6.12 -27.23 -22.33
N PRO A 429 5.75 -26.50 -23.39
CA PRO A 429 6.72 -25.68 -24.10
C PRO A 429 7.35 -24.70 -23.10
N PRO A 430 8.68 -24.56 -23.07
CA PRO A 430 9.33 -23.62 -22.18
C PRO A 430 8.73 -22.23 -22.37
N ALA A 431 8.51 -21.52 -21.28
CA ALA A 431 8.03 -20.13 -21.33
C ALA A 431 8.87 -19.36 -22.35
N LEU A 432 8.20 -18.59 -23.23
CA LEU A 432 8.89 -17.66 -24.12
C LEU A 432 9.93 -16.89 -23.29
N LYS A 433 11.20 -16.89 -23.75
CA LYS A 433 12.25 -16.10 -23.11
C LYS A 433 11.70 -14.70 -22.93
N CYS A 434 11.75 -14.18 -21.70
CA CYS A 434 11.38 -12.80 -21.45
C CYS A 434 12.26 -11.92 -22.36
N PHE A 435 11.66 -11.21 -23.31
CA PHE A 435 12.37 -10.33 -24.24
C PHE A 435 13.19 -9.25 -23.53
N SER A 436 12.86 -8.96 -22.26
CA SER A 436 13.50 -7.91 -21.45
C SER A 436 14.67 -8.42 -20.60
N CYS A 437 14.60 -9.63 -20.03
CA CYS A 437 15.65 -10.15 -19.13
C CYS A 437 16.36 -11.41 -19.63
N GLY A 438 15.99 -11.95 -20.79
CA GLY A 438 16.62 -13.11 -21.45
C GLY A 438 16.43 -14.45 -20.74
N ARG A 439 15.78 -14.48 -19.57
CA ARG A 439 15.50 -15.70 -18.82
C ARG A 439 14.26 -16.39 -19.39
N ALA A 440 14.36 -17.70 -19.63
CA ALA A 440 13.20 -18.59 -19.79
C ALA A 440 12.91 -19.23 -18.42
N CYS A 441 11.65 -19.37 -18.02
CA CYS A 441 11.30 -20.27 -16.90
C CYS A 441 9.80 -20.59 -16.85
N HIS A 442 9.50 -21.91 -16.87
CA HIS A 442 8.53 -22.61 -15.99
C HIS A 442 9.10 -24.03 -15.75
N CYS A 443 10.26 -24.16 -15.09
CA CYS A 443 10.99 -25.44 -14.95
C CYS A 443 10.05 -26.57 -14.48
N ILE A 444 10.10 -27.78 -15.02
CA ILE A 444 11.28 -28.64 -15.34
C ILE A 444 12.09 -28.21 -16.56
#